data_AF-A0A7V2X7C1-F1
#
_entry.id   AF-A0A7V2X7C1-F1
#
_cell.length_a   1.000
_cell.length_b   1.000
_cell.length_c   1.000
_cell.angle_alpha   90.00
_cell.angle_beta   90.00
_cell.angle_gamma   90.00
#
_symmetry.space_group_name_H-M   'P 1'
#
loop_
_entity.id
_entity.type
_entity.pdbx_description
1 polymer ?
#
loop_
_entity_poly.entity_id
_entity_poly.type
_entity_poly.pdbx_seq_one_letter_code
_entity_poly.pdbx_strand_id
1 'polypeptide(L)'
;MFGGFLMSWSKRMLSQFGLAVWALVTFSLAVATLLLYWQVVELGARNIRPTADGNAVSNTSASSSTAPVHEATEQRNVEIYCFDPETGALTPRSVAMEWTPTTASNCRRAIELLLQPPPADSGCRSPFPPETHVRGVYLLGKEEVVIDFSGDITRLGPAAGGSVLWENAMINSLVKTLSSPNLVAGDGVSIRRVRILVDGSSPGNDFPAHLDLSNAIDVANQPDGTGMQP
;
A
#
# COMPACT_ATOMS: atom_id res chain seq x y z
N MET A 1 -24.69 51.76 -50.90
CA MET A 1 -24.14 50.41 -50.68
C MET A 1 -24.15 50.12 -49.18
N PHE A 2 -25.22 49.49 -48.71
CA PHE A 2 -25.39 49.04 -47.32
C PHE A 2 -24.78 47.63 -47.20
N GLY A 3 -23.67 47.47 -46.49
CA GLY A 3 -23.05 46.14 -46.34
C GLY A 3 -21.99 45.98 -45.25
N GLY A 4 -21.72 47.01 -44.43
CA GLY A 4 -20.61 46.98 -43.47
C GLY A 4 -20.98 46.78 -42.00
N PHE A 5 -22.25 46.88 -41.62
CA PHE A 5 -22.63 47.06 -40.20
C PHE A 5 -23.06 45.79 -39.45
N LEU A 6 -23.19 44.65 -40.14
CA LEU A 6 -23.69 43.41 -39.53
C LEU A 6 -22.60 42.45 -39.00
N MET A 7 -21.31 42.71 -39.27
CA MET A 7 -20.24 41.72 -39.01
C MET A 7 -19.47 41.91 -37.69
N SER A 8 -19.69 43.00 -36.94
CA SER A 8 -18.97 43.27 -35.67
C SER A 8 -19.73 42.85 -34.40
N TRP A 9 -21.03 42.61 -34.49
CA TRP A 9 -21.88 42.23 -33.34
C TRP A 9 -21.68 40.77 -32.89
N SER A 10 -21.44 39.86 -33.85
CA SER A 10 -21.26 38.43 -33.57
C SER A 10 -19.97 38.12 -32.80
N LYS A 11 -18.87 38.86 -33.05
CA LYS A 11 -17.58 38.63 -32.37
C LYS A 11 -17.63 38.99 -30.89
N ARG A 12 -18.35 40.06 -30.51
CA ARG A 12 -18.53 40.47 -29.11
C ARG A 12 -19.43 39.50 -28.34
N MET A 13 -20.53 39.06 -28.96
CA MET A 13 -21.40 38.03 -28.39
C MET A 13 -20.65 36.70 -28.21
N LEU A 14 -19.87 36.26 -29.20
CA LEU A 14 -19.12 35.00 -29.14
C LEU A 14 -18.04 35.00 -28.04
N SER A 15 -17.36 36.14 -27.81
CA SER A 15 -16.41 36.28 -26.70
C SER A 15 -17.06 36.24 -25.32
N GLN A 16 -18.29 36.78 -25.20
CA GLN A 16 -19.03 36.77 -23.94
C GLN A 16 -19.54 35.36 -23.59
N PHE A 17 -20.01 34.60 -24.60
CA PHE A 17 -20.36 33.19 -24.40
C PHE A 17 -19.14 32.34 -24.04
N GLY A 18 -17.99 32.56 -24.68
CA GLY A 18 -16.74 31.87 -24.34
C GLY A 18 -16.29 32.14 -22.89
N LEU A 19 -16.33 33.39 -22.46
CA LEU A 19 -16.02 33.77 -21.07
C LEU A 19 -17.01 33.19 -20.07
N ALA A 20 -18.31 33.18 -20.38
CA ALA A 20 -19.32 32.60 -19.51
C ALA A 20 -19.14 31.08 -19.34
N VAL A 21 -18.85 30.36 -20.43
CA VAL A 21 -18.55 28.93 -20.37
C VAL A 21 -17.28 28.67 -19.57
N TRP A 22 -16.23 29.46 -19.78
CA TRP A 22 -14.98 29.32 -19.04
C TRP A 22 -15.17 29.60 -17.54
N ALA A 23 -15.92 30.63 -17.19
CA ALA A 23 -16.29 30.93 -15.81
C ALA A 23 -17.07 29.78 -15.16
N LEU A 24 -18.02 29.16 -15.88
CA LEU A 24 -18.81 28.04 -15.38
C LEU A 24 -17.93 26.80 -15.12
N VAL A 25 -16.96 26.52 -15.99
CA VAL A 25 -15.98 25.44 -15.79
C VAL A 25 -15.15 25.69 -14.53
N THR A 26 -14.59 26.90 -14.37
CA THR A 26 -13.78 27.23 -13.18
C THR A 26 -14.61 27.19 -11.90
N PHE A 27 -15.86 27.66 -11.94
CA PHE A 27 -16.79 27.60 -10.81
C PHE A 27 -17.12 26.16 -10.44
N SER A 28 -17.43 25.31 -11.42
CA SER A 28 -17.70 23.89 -11.18
C SER A 28 -16.49 23.17 -10.59
N LEU A 29 -15.28 23.48 -11.06
CA LEU A 29 -14.04 22.92 -10.51
C LEU A 29 -13.82 23.35 -9.06
N ALA A 30 -14.07 24.63 -8.75
CA ALA A 30 -13.95 25.17 -7.40
C ALA A 30 -14.97 24.56 -6.43
N VAL A 31 -16.20 24.31 -6.87
CA VAL A 31 -17.22 23.62 -6.06
C VAL A 31 -16.82 22.16 -5.82
N ALA A 32 -16.32 21.46 -6.84
CA ALA A 32 -15.86 20.08 -6.71
C ALA A 32 -14.70 19.95 -5.71
N THR A 33 -13.71 20.85 -5.77
CA THR A 33 -12.59 20.85 -4.81
C THR A 33 -13.05 21.18 -3.40
N LEU A 34 -14.00 22.10 -3.22
CA LEU A 34 -14.58 22.41 -1.92
C LEU A 34 -15.32 21.21 -1.33
N LEU A 35 -16.12 20.50 -2.13
CA LEU A 35 -16.84 19.30 -1.71
C LEU A 35 -15.88 18.17 -1.33
N LEU A 36 -14.82 17.94 -2.11
CA LEU A 36 -13.79 16.96 -1.79
C LEU A 36 -13.06 17.30 -0.50
N TYR A 37 -12.72 18.58 -0.29
CA TYR A 37 -12.11 19.05 0.96
C TYR A 37 -13.04 18.79 2.15
N TRP A 38 -14.33 19.11 2.03
CA TRP A 38 -15.32 18.89 3.09
C TRP A 38 -15.50 17.41 3.41
N GLN A 39 -15.56 16.55 2.39
CA GLN A 39 -15.63 15.10 2.57
C GLN A 39 -14.40 14.58 3.33
N VAL A 40 -13.19 14.97 2.93
CA VAL A 40 -11.96 14.51 3.61
C VAL A 40 -11.92 14.97 5.08
N VAL A 41 -12.35 16.19 5.38
CA VAL A 41 -12.36 16.72 6.76
C VAL A 41 -13.45 16.04 7.62
N GLU A 42 -14.67 15.86 7.11
CA GLU A 42 -15.75 15.20 7.86
C GLU A 42 -15.58 13.69 7.98
N LEU A 43 -15.05 13.01 6.95
CA LEU A 43 -14.72 11.58 7.02
C LEU A 43 -13.50 11.32 7.89
N GLY A 44 -12.52 12.23 7.92
CA GLY A 44 -11.40 12.20 8.86
C GLY A 44 -11.84 12.32 10.33
N ALA A 45 -12.88 13.10 10.61
CA ALA A 45 -13.41 13.28 11.97
C ALA A 45 -14.34 12.15 12.46
N ARG A 46 -14.94 11.36 11.55
CA ARG A 46 -15.85 10.25 11.91
C ARG A 46 -15.16 8.90 12.11
N ASN A 47 -13.89 8.76 11.75
CA ASN A 47 -13.12 7.53 11.92
C ASN A 47 -12.35 7.42 13.25
N ILE A 48 -12.54 8.38 14.18
CA ILE A 48 -11.96 8.36 15.52
C ILE A 48 -13.08 8.49 16.56
N ARG A 49 -14.02 7.56 16.55
CA ARG A 49 -14.93 7.36 17.68
C ARG A 49 -14.82 5.91 18.13
N PRO A 50 -14.06 5.62 19.20
CA PRO A 50 -14.20 4.35 19.89
C PRO A 50 -15.63 4.30 20.42
N THR A 51 -16.40 3.33 19.95
CA THR A 51 -17.69 2.98 20.53
C THR A 51 -17.45 2.50 21.95
N ALA A 52 -17.60 3.41 22.92
CA ALA A 52 -17.75 3.09 24.33
C ALA A 52 -19.22 2.79 24.58
N ASP A 53 -19.50 1.53 24.92
CA ASP A 53 -20.64 0.99 25.70
C ASP A 53 -20.58 -0.55 25.50
N GLY A 54 -20.53 -1.44 26.48
CA GLY A 54 -20.53 -1.36 27.93
C GLY A 54 -20.54 -2.81 28.42
N ASN A 55 -19.80 -3.11 29.50
CA ASN A 55 -20.21 -4.08 30.53
C ASN A 55 -19.24 -3.99 31.70
N ALA A 56 -19.75 -3.38 32.76
CA ALA A 56 -19.16 -3.41 34.09
C ALA A 56 -19.37 -4.79 34.73
N VAL A 57 -18.31 -5.36 35.31
CA VAL A 57 -18.36 -5.89 36.68
C VAL A 57 -17.03 -5.56 37.35
N SER A 58 -17.16 -4.91 38.50
CA SER A 58 -16.13 -4.48 39.44
C SER A 58 -15.16 -5.58 39.85
N ASN A 59 -13.89 -5.20 40.07
CA ASN A 59 -13.22 -5.55 41.33
C ASN A 59 -12.20 -4.47 41.70
N THR A 60 -12.47 -3.86 42.86
CA THR A 60 -11.63 -2.92 43.58
C THR A 60 -10.36 -3.60 44.07
N SER A 61 -9.20 -3.00 43.77
CA SER A 61 -8.11 -2.86 44.74
C SER A 61 -7.27 -1.65 44.36
N ALA A 62 -7.18 -0.74 45.33
CA ALA A 62 -6.44 0.50 45.23
C ALA A 62 -4.93 0.24 45.21
N SER A 63 -4.22 0.94 44.32
CA SER A 63 -2.94 1.55 44.64
C SER A 63 -2.65 2.66 43.65
N SER A 64 -2.57 3.86 44.20
CA SER A 64 -2.20 5.12 43.59
C SER A 64 -0.81 5.07 42.96
N SER A 65 -0.72 5.36 41.66
CA SER A 65 0.38 6.15 41.10
C SER A 65 -0.04 6.69 39.73
N THR A 66 -0.17 8.02 39.64
CA THR A 66 -0.39 8.74 38.38
C THR A 66 0.88 8.64 37.54
N ALA A 67 0.94 7.64 36.68
CA ALA A 67 1.87 7.60 35.55
C ALA A 67 1.07 7.86 34.27
N PRO A 68 1.62 8.60 33.27
CA PRO A 68 0.93 8.79 32.01
C PRO A 68 0.64 7.43 31.39
N VAL A 69 -0.59 7.24 30.91
CA VAL A 69 -1.01 6.05 30.16
C VAL A 69 -0.23 6.07 28.84
N HIS A 70 0.99 5.56 28.86
CA HIS A 70 1.57 4.95 27.68
C HIS A 70 0.80 3.65 27.49
N GLU A 71 -0.13 3.64 26.52
CA GLU A 71 -0.61 2.37 25.96
C GLU A 71 0.63 1.55 25.61
N ALA A 72 0.83 0.46 26.33
CA ALA A 72 1.95 -0.43 26.10
C ALA A 72 1.77 -1.01 24.71
N THR A 73 2.50 -0.44 23.77
CA THR A 73 2.59 -0.86 22.39
C THR A 73 2.98 -2.35 22.34
N GLU A 74 2.00 -3.22 22.05
CA GLU A 74 2.22 -4.66 21.99
C GLU A 74 3.22 -4.96 20.86
N GLN A 75 4.37 -5.55 21.19
CA GLN A 75 5.33 -6.00 20.18
C GLN A 75 5.15 -7.50 19.95
N ARG A 76 5.15 -7.90 18.68
CA ARG A 76 5.11 -9.31 18.27
C ARG A 76 6.24 -9.62 17.30
N ASN A 77 6.77 -10.81 17.41
CA ASN A 77 7.72 -11.34 16.45
C ASN A 77 6.97 -11.87 15.23
N VAL A 78 7.33 -11.38 14.06
CA VAL A 78 6.78 -11.80 12.77
C VAL A 78 7.90 -12.23 11.85
N GLU A 79 7.60 -13.18 10.97
CA GLU A 79 8.56 -13.69 10.00
C GLU A 79 8.46 -12.88 8.70
N ILE A 80 9.60 -12.35 8.27
CA ILE A 80 9.77 -11.74 6.96
C ILE A 80 10.83 -12.53 6.19
N TYR A 81 10.69 -12.61 4.87
CA TYR A 81 11.56 -13.48 4.06
C TYR A 81 12.55 -12.65 3.25
N CYS A 82 13.86 -12.82 3.50
CA CYS A 82 14.92 -12.23 2.69
C CYS A 82 15.48 -13.24 1.68
N PHE A 83 16.17 -12.74 0.65
CA PHE A 83 16.70 -13.57 -0.43
C PHE A 83 18.18 -13.86 -0.21
N ASP A 84 18.58 -15.12 -0.26
CA ASP A 84 19.98 -15.52 -0.25
C ASP A 84 20.48 -15.65 -1.71
N PRO A 85 21.38 -14.77 -2.17
CA PRO A 85 21.86 -14.78 -3.54
C PRO A 85 22.82 -15.94 -3.85
N GLU A 86 23.41 -16.60 -2.84
CA GLU A 86 24.31 -17.74 -3.04
C GLU A 86 23.52 -19.02 -3.29
N THR A 87 22.45 -19.23 -2.52
CA THR A 87 21.60 -20.42 -2.63
C THR A 87 20.39 -20.24 -3.54
N GLY A 88 20.03 -18.99 -3.87
CA GLY A 88 18.80 -18.67 -4.59
C GLY A 88 17.53 -18.89 -3.74
N ALA A 89 17.68 -19.14 -2.44
CA ALA A 89 16.58 -19.47 -1.55
C ALA A 89 16.04 -18.25 -0.80
N LEU A 90 14.84 -18.41 -0.21
CA LEU A 90 14.29 -17.43 0.73
C LEU A 90 14.54 -17.89 2.17
N THR A 91 15.13 -17.01 2.96
CA THR A 91 15.47 -17.25 4.36
C THR A 91 14.51 -16.49 5.26
N PRO A 92 13.77 -17.17 6.17
CA PRO A 92 12.90 -16.50 7.13
C PRO A 92 13.72 -15.75 8.17
N ARG A 93 13.26 -14.55 8.53
CA ARG A 93 13.84 -13.69 9.56
C ARG A 93 12.75 -13.27 10.53
N SER A 94 12.97 -13.55 11.81
CA SER A 94 12.09 -13.05 12.86
C SER A 94 12.44 -11.60 13.18
N VAL A 95 11.46 -10.71 13.09
CA VAL A 95 11.57 -9.28 13.42
C VAL A 95 10.49 -8.89 14.40
N ALA A 96 10.87 -8.10 15.41
CA ALA A 96 9.93 -7.47 16.30
C ALA A 96 9.18 -6.37 15.53
N MET A 97 7.86 -6.47 15.53
CA MET A 97 6.96 -5.52 14.91
C MET A 97 5.96 -5.02 15.94
N GLU A 98 5.67 -3.74 15.88
CA GLU A 98 4.56 -3.17 16.61
C GLU A 98 3.23 -3.75 16.10
N TRP A 99 2.47 -4.36 16.98
CA TRP A 99 1.19 -4.97 16.67
C TRP A 99 0.06 -3.96 16.63
N THR A 100 -0.86 -4.13 15.67
CA THR A 100 -2.09 -3.35 15.55
C THR A 100 -3.32 -4.24 15.55
N PRO A 101 -4.51 -3.70 15.87
CA PRO A 101 -5.77 -4.45 15.80
C PRO A 101 -6.27 -4.72 14.38
N THR A 102 -5.63 -4.19 13.33
CA THR A 102 -6.07 -4.33 11.93
C THR A 102 -5.05 -5.07 11.08
N THR A 103 -5.47 -6.07 10.31
CA THR A 103 -4.59 -6.85 9.45
C THR A 103 -3.90 -5.97 8.41
N ALA A 104 -4.60 -4.99 7.83
CA ALA A 104 -4.03 -4.06 6.84
C ALA A 104 -2.80 -3.29 7.38
N SER A 105 -2.88 -2.77 8.61
CA SER A 105 -1.79 -2.03 9.22
C SER A 105 -0.61 -2.94 9.61
N ASN A 106 -0.89 -4.18 10.05
CA ASN A 106 0.15 -5.18 10.29
C ASN A 106 0.86 -5.56 8.98
N CYS A 107 0.13 -5.79 7.89
CA CYS A 107 0.71 -6.04 6.57
C CYS A 107 1.58 -4.87 6.11
N ARG A 108 1.11 -3.63 6.26
CA ARG A 108 1.89 -2.43 5.92
C ARG A 108 3.22 -2.39 6.68
N ARG A 109 3.19 -2.58 7.99
CA ARG A 109 4.41 -2.59 8.84
C ARG A 109 5.34 -3.74 8.46
N ALA A 110 4.80 -4.92 8.17
CA ALA A 110 5.61 -6.06 7.72
C ALA A 110 6.32 -5.78 6.39
N ILE A 111 5.66 -5.12 5.43
CA ILE A 111 6.29 -4.72 4.17
C ILE A 111 7.34 -3.64 4.42
N GLU A 112 7.07 -2.64 5.26
CA GLU A 112 8.05 -1.61 5.62
C GLU A 112 9.30 -2.24 6.25
N LEU A 113 9.16 -3.25 7.11
CA LEU A 113 10.28 -4.03 7.67
C LEU A 113 10.99 -4.90 6.62
N LEU A 114 10.26 -5.42 5.64
CA LEU A 114 10.80 -6.21 4.54
C LEU A 114 11.65 -5.35 3.57
N LEU A 115 11.26 -4.09 3.36
CA LEU A 115 11.97 -3.13 2.53
C LEU A 115 13.25 -2.61 3.19
N GLN A 116 13.36 -2.68 4.51
CA GLN A 116 14.59 -2.32 5.21
C GLN A 116 15.74 -3.25 4.83
N PRO A 117 16.98 -2.73 4.75
CA PRO A 117 18.14 -3.55 4.47
C PRO A 117 18.31 -4.62 5.57
N PRO A 118 18.54 -5.89 5.21
CA PRO A 118 18.82 -6.93 6.20
C PRO A 118 20.15 -6.65 6.91
N PRO A 119 20.38 -7.24 8.10
CA PRO A 119 21.65 -7.12 8.81
C PRO A 119 22.83 -7.57 7.94
N ALA A 120 23.95 -6.84 8.01
CA ALA A 120 25.11 -7.06 7.14
C ALA A 120 25.74 -8.46 7.29
N ASP A 121 25.54 -9.11 8.43
CA ASP A 121 26.03 -10.44 8.80
C ASP A 121 25.05 -11.58 8.50
N SER A 122 23.85 -11.28 7.98
CA SER A 122 22.79 -12.28 7.77
C SER A 122 22.97 -13.17 6.53
N GLY A 123 23.91 -12.82 5.63
CA GLY A 123 24.10 -13.52 4.35
C GLY A 123 22.98 -13.31 3.33
N CYS A 124 21.85 -12.68 3.72
CA CYS A 124 20.74 -12.41 2.82
C CYS A 124 20.71 -10.95 2.34
N ARG A 125 20.00 -10.72 1.24
CA ARG A 125 19.78 -9.43 0.60
C ARG A 125 18.29 -9.14 0.47
N SER A 126 17.95 -7.86 0.45
CA SER A 126 16.60 -7.43 0.07
C SER A 126 16.43 -7.64 -1.43
N PRO A 127 15.36 -8.33 -1.88
CA PRO A 127 15.05 -8.46 -3.30
C PRO A 127 14.39 -7.21 -3.89
N PHE A 128 14.19 -6.17 -3.08
CA PHE A 128 13.58 -4.91 -3.51
C PHE A 128 14.65 -3.89 -3.92
N PRO A 129 14.36 -3.03 -4.92
CA PRO A 129 15.24 -1.93 -5.26
C PRO A 129 15.42 -0.96 -4.09
N PRO A 130 16.60 -0.32 -3.95
CA PRO A 130 16.78 0.78 -3.01
C PRO A 130 15.73 1.87 -3.23
N GLU A 131 15.37 2.59 -2.15
CA GLU A 131 14.37 3.67 -2.16
C GLU A 131 12.92 3.24 -2.47
N THR A 132 12.68 1.95 -2.73
CA THR A 132 11.31 1.42 -2.84
C THR A 132 10.57 1.69 -1.53
N HIS A 133 9.40 2.32 -1.65
CA HIS A 133 8.54 2.57 -0.50
C HIS A 133 7.08 2.26 -0.83
N VAL A 134 6.31 1.99 0.22
CA VAL A 134 4.88 1.70 0.12
C VAL A 134 4.09 3.00 0.18
N ARG A 135 3.34 3.29 -0.88
CA ARG A 135 2.39 4.39 -0.94
C ARG A 135 1.11 4.03 -0.18
N GLY A 136 0.61 2.80 -0.35
CA GLY A 136 -0.59 2.32 0.32
C GLY A 136 -0.70 0.81 0.41
N VAL A 137 -1.47 0.35 1.40
CA VAL A 137 -1.88 -1.06 1.55
C VAL A 137 -3.37 -1.07 1.81
N TYR A 138 -4.10 -1.86 1.03
CA TYR A 138 -5.55 -1.93 1.07
C TYR A 138 -6.00 -3.38 1.12
N LEU A 139 -7.11 -3.64 1.80
CA LEU A 139 -7.77 -4.94 1.76
C LEU A 139 -8.95 -4.85 0.80
N LEU A 140 -8.95 -5.71 -0.21
CA LEU A 140 -10.05 -5.88 -1.13
C LEU A 140 -10.83 -7.14 -0.73
N GLY A 141 -11.99 -6.93 -0.12
CA GLY A 141 -12.74 -8.03 0.49
C GLY A 141 -12.04 -8.60 1.72
N LYS A 142 -12.07 -9.94 1.87
CA LYS A 142 -11.51 -10.64 3.05
C LYS A 142 -10.24 -11.44 2.76
N GLU A 143 -9.77 -11.42 1.52
CA GLU A 143 -8.74 -12.37 1.08
C GLU A 143 -7.67 -11.76 0.17
N GLU A 144 -7.88 -10.55 -0.36
CA GLU A 144 -6.93 -9.89 -1.25
C GLU A 144 -6.32 -8.67 -0.58
N VAL A 145 -4.98 -8.63 -0.53
CA VAL A 145 -4.23 -7.43 -0.17
C VAL A 145 -3.73 -6.76 -1.44
N VAL A 146 -3.97 -5.46 -1.56
CA VAL A 146 -3.49 -4.63 -2.65
C VAL A 146 -2.41 -3.72 -2.10
N ILE A 147 -1.23 -3.75 -2.72
CA ILE A 147 -0.07 -2.98 -2.30
C ILE A 147 0.31 -2.03 -3.41
N ASP A 148 0.35 -0.75 -3.10
CA ASP A 148 0.74 0.32 -4.01
C ASP A 148 2.16 0.77 -3.65
N PHE A 149 3.12 0.44 -4.51
CA PHE A 149 4.51 0.84 -4.37
C PHE A 149 4.80 2.10 -5.18
N SER A 150 5.87 2.80 -4.80
CA SER A 150 6.46 3.84 -5.66
C SER A 150 7.03 3.26 -6.95
N GLY A 151 7.13 4.11 -7.98
CA GLY A 151 7.80 3.77 -9.24
C GLY A 151 9.23 3.22 -9.10
N ASP A 152 9.92 3.44 -7.97
CA ASP A 152 11.26 2.89 -7.72
C ASP A 152 11.29 1.36 -7.71
N ILE A 153 10.17 0.69 -7.39
CA ILE A 153 10.07 -0.77 -7.44
C ILE A 153 10.35 -1.32 -8.85
N THR A 154 10.14 -0.51 -9.88
CA THR A 154 10.41 -0.88 -11.28
C THR A 154 11.88 -1.14 -11.57
N ARG A 155 12.78 -0.65 -10.71
CA ARG A 155 14.24 -0.79 -10.86
C ARG A 155 14.75 -2.11 -10.28
N LEU A 156 14.11 -3.24 -10.62
CA LEU A 156 14.49 -4.58 -10.13
C LEU A 156 15.95 -4.91 -10.49
N GLY A 157 16.72 -5.35 -9.48
CA GLY A 157 18.19 -5.41 -9.54
C GLY A 157 18.77 -6.59 -10.34
N PRO A 158 20.05 -6.52 -10.76
CA PRO A 158 21.11 -5.66 -10.22
C PRO A 158 21.49 -4.52 -11.19
N ALA A 159 21.32 -3.26 -10.77
CA ALA A 159 21.41 -2.07 -11.62
C ALA A 159 20.44 -2.09 -12.83
N ALA A 160 19.18 -2.52 -12.57
CA ALA A 160 18.00 -2.42 -13.44
C ALA A 160 17.98 -3.22 -14.75
N GLY A 161 18.86 -4.21 -14.92
CA GLY A 161 18.66 -5.34 -15.84
C GLY A 161 18.12 -6.55 -15.07
N GLY A 162 16.88 -6.46 -14.58
CA GLY A 162 16.25 -7.45 -13.71
C GLY A 162 16.29 -8.87 -14.27
N SER A 163 16.50 -9.85 -13.40
CA SER A 163 16.47 -11.28 -13.76
C SER A 163 15.24 -11.96 -13.20
N VAL A 164 14.82 -13.07 -13.83
CA VAL A 164 13.77 -13.97 -13.34
C VAL A 164 13.97 -14.31 -11.86
N LEU A 165 15.23 -14.50 -11.44
CA LEU A 165 15.59 -14.84 -10.06
C LEU A 165 15.22 -13.72 -9.08
N TRP A 166 15.58 -12.46 -9.37
CA TRP A 166 15.27 -11.33 -8.49
C TRP A 166 13.79 -10.98 -8.49
N GLU A 167 13.13 -11.06 -9.65
CA GLU A 167 11.68 -10.86 -9.77
C GLU A 167 10.92 -11.91 -8.95
N ASN A 168 11.27 -13.19 -9.11
CA ASN A 168 10.70 -14.26 -8.30
C ASN A 168 11.01 -14.10 -6.82
N ALA A 169 12.23 -13.72 -6.45
CA ALA A 169 12.61 -13.49 -5.07
C ALA A 169 11.76 -12.37 -4.45
N MET A 170 11.56 -11.25 -5.15
CA MET A 170 10.73 -10.13 -4.69
C MET A 170 9.29 -10.58 -4.44
N ILE A 171 8.68 -11.25 -5.42
CA ILE A 171 7.30 -11.72 -5.32
C ILE A 171 7.14 -12.75 -4.21
N ASN A 172 8.03 -13.74 -4.14
CA ASN A 172 7.94 -14.79 -3.14
C ASN A 172 8.22 -14.26 -1.72
N SER A 173 9.16 -13.34 -1.56
CA SER A 173 9.39 -12.65 -0.28
C SER A 173 8.14 -11.94 0.18
N LEU A 174 7.49 -11.21 -0.72
CA LEU A 174 6.26 -10.48 -0.42
C LEU A 174 5.12 -11.42 -0.06
N VAL A 175 4.83 -12.41 -0.93
CA VAL A 175 3.73 -13.36 -0.76
C VAL A 175 3.90 -14.15 0.55
N LYS A 176 5.08 -14.74 0.80
CA LYS A 176 5.32 -15.54 2.02
C LYS A 176 5.21 -14.70 3.29
N THR A 177 5.71 -13.48 3.26
CA THR A 177 5.60 -12.55 4.41
C THR A 177 4.13 -12.24 4.68
N LEU A 178 3.36 -11.86 3.66
CA LEU A 178 1.96 -11.41 3.81
C LEU A 178 0.97 -12.53 4.05
N SER A 179 1.25 -13.74 3.58
CA SER A 179 0.44 -14.92 3.86
C SER A 179 0.66 -15.47 5.27
N SER A 180 1.59 -14.90 6.04
CA SER A 180 1.85 -15.37 7.39
C SER A 180 0.61 -15.23 8.27
N PRO A 181 0.14 -16.31 8.93
CA PRO A 181 -1.01 -16.23 9.83
C PRO A 181 -0.74 -15.31 11.03
N ASN A 182 0.54 -15.05 11.32
CA ASN A 182 0.98 -14.15 12.38
C ASN A 182 0.72 -12.67 12.08
N LEU A 183 0.23 -12.30 10.88
CA LEU A 183 -0.18 -10.94 10.54
C LEU A 183 -1.70 -10.71 10.70
N VAL A 184 -2.48 -11.78 10.87
CA VAL A 184 -3.93 -11.71 11.02
C VAL A 184 -4.28 -11.10 12.37
N ALA A 185 -4.99 -9.99 12.36
CA ALA A 185 -5.45 -9.29 13.53
C ALA A 185 -6.86 -9.73 13.97
N GLY A 186 -7.46 -8.98 14.90
CA GLY A 186 -8.80 -9.28 15.43
C GLY A 186 -9.93 -9.17 14.40
N ASP A 187 -9.67 -8.58 13.23
CA ASP A 187 -10.58 -8.53 12.08
C ASP A 187 -10.69 -9.87 11.33
N GLY A 188 -9.81 -10.84 11.62
CA GLY A 188 -9.88 -12.22 11.12
C GLY A 188 -9.67 -12.35 9.60
N VAL A 189 -9.05 -11.36 8.97
CA VAL A 189 -8.79 -11.34 7.53
C VAL A 189 -7.57 -12.21 7.22
N SER A 190 -7.74 -13.30 6.47
CA SER A 190 -6.64 -14.14 6.01
C SER A 190 -6.26 -13.78 4.56
N ILE A 191 -5.01 -13.40 4.34
CA ILE A 191 -4.53 -13.06 2.99
C ILE A 191 -4.32 -14.33 2.16
N ARG A 192 -5.05 -14.44 1.05
CA ARG A 192 -4.90 -15.52 0.04
C ARG A 192 -4.44 -15.00 -1.31
N ARG A 193 -4.62 -13.71 -1.58
CA ARG A 193 -4.26 -13.09 -2.86
C ARG A 193 -3.49 -11.80 -2.61
N VAL A 194 -2.45 -11.57 -3.40
CA VAL A 194 -1.61 -10.37 -3.34
C VAL A 194 -1.65 -9.68 -4.69
N ARG A 195 -2.15 -8.44 -4.73
CA ARG A 195 -2.11 -7.58 -5.90
C ARG A 195 -1.07 -6.49 -5.70
N ILE A 196 -0.28 -6.26 -6.73
CA ILE A 196 0.74 -5.22 -6.75
C ILE A 196 0.27 -4.11 -7.69
N LEU A 197 0.43 -2.87 -7.25
CA LEU A 197 0.26 -1.64 -8.03
C LEU A 197 1.57 -0.85 -7.98
N VAL A 198 1.81 -0.09 -9.03
CA VAL A 198 2.92 0.87 -9.14
C VAL A 198 2.33 2.23 -9.45
N ASP A 199 2.59 3.21 -8.59
CA ASP A 199 2.06 4.58 -8.70
C ASP A 199 0.53 4.59 -8.92
N GLY A 200 -0.18 3.68 -8.24
CA GLY A 200 -1.65 3.58 -8.25
C GLY A 200 -2.24 2.84 -9.44
N SER A 201 -1.43 2.29 -10.34
CA SER A 201 -1.88 1.53 -11.52
C SER A 201 -1.35 0.11 -11.51
N SER A 202 -2.02 -0.81 -12.23
CA SER A 202 -1.45 -2.14 -12.47
C SER A 202 -0.07 -2.00 -13.16
N PRO A 203 0.91 -2.85 -12.82
CA PRO A 203 2.21 -2.87 -13.49
C PRO A 203 2.04 -2.99 -15.00
N GLY A 204 2.82 -2.20 -15.75
CA GLY A 204 2.81 -2.23 -17.21
C GLY A 204 3.55 -3.44 -17.78
N ASN A 205 3.55 -3.59 -19.10
CA ASN A 205 4.19 -4.73 -19.78
C ASN A 205 5.72 -4.79 -19.62
N ASP A 206 6.34 -3.67 -19.23
CA ASP A 206 7.79 -3.56 -19.08
C ASP A 206 8.26 -3.93 -17.66
N PHE A 207 7.33 -4.15 -16.72
CA PHE A 207 7.67 -4.46 -15.34
C PHE A 207 6.64 -5.36 -14.65
N PRO A 208 7.10 -6.44 -14.01
CA PRO A 208 8.41 -7.09 -14.20
C PRO A 208 8.52 -7.67 -15.62
N ALA A 209 9.74 -7.95 -16.07
CA ALA A 209 9.97 -8.38 -17.46
C ALA A 209 9.60 -9.86 -17.70
N HIS A 210 9.58 -10.69 -16.65
CA HIS A 210 9.40 -12.14 -16.77
C HIS A 210 8.18 -12.70 -16.06
N LEU A 211 7.46 -11.86 -15.29
CA LEU A 211 6.26 -12.26 -14.54
C LEU A 211 5.08 -11.39 -14.93
N ASP A 212 3.90 -11.99 -15.04
CA ASP A 212 2.67 -11.24 -15.22
C ASP A 212 2.10 -10.84 -13.86
N LEU A 213 2.17 -9.54 -13.54
CA LEU A 213 1.59 -8.94 -12.34
C LEU A 213 0.30 -8.14 -12.63
N SER A 214 -0.30 -8.29 -13.81
CA SER A 214 -1.54 -7.61 -14.17
C SER A 214 -2.72 -8.04 -13.27
N ASN A 215 -2.63 -9.25 -12.72
CA ASN A 215 -3.64 -9.87 -11.86
C ASN A 215 -3.11 -10.13 -10.44
N ALA A 216 -4.04 -10.36 -9.51
CA ALA A 216 -3.68 -10.76 -8.16
C ALA A 216 -3.07 -12.17 -8.15
N ILE A 217 -1.97 -12.32 -7.43
CA ILE A 217 -1.21 -13.55 -7.27
C ILE A 217 -1.86 -14.39 -6.17
N ASP A 218 -2.16 -15.65 -6.45
CA ASP A 218 -2.69 -16.58 -5.45
C ASP A 218 -1.54 -17.16 -4.61
N VAL A 219 -1.67 -17.05 -3.29
CA VAL A 219 -0.72 -17.60 -2.31
C VAL A 219 -0.62 -19.12 -2.45
N ALA A 220 -1.72 -19.81 -2.76
CA ALA A 220 -1.74 -21.28 -2.85
C ALA A 220 -1.00 -21.82 -4.08
N ASN A 221 -0.80 -20.98 -5.11
CA ASN A 221 -0.16 -21.37 -6.37
C ASN A 221 1.35 -21.06 -6.41
N GLN A 222 1.92 -20.51 -5.33
CA GLN A 222 3.37 -20.30 -5.28
C GLN A 222 4.09 -21.61 -4.93
N PRO A 223 5.11 -22.01 -5.70
CA PRO A 223 5.88 -23.20 -5.37
C PRO A 223 6.58 -23.00 -4.03
N ASP A 224 6.44 -23.98 -3.13
CA ASP A 224 7.34 -24.10 -1.99
C ASP A 224 8.76 -24.09 -2.55
N GLY A 225 9.56 -23.12 -2.11
CA GLY A 225 10.86 -22.75 -2.68
C GLY A 225 11.97 -23.80 -2.62
N THR A 226 11.65 -25.08 -2.77
CA THR A 226 12.54 -26.23 -2.94
C THR A 226 12.74 -26.61 -4.41
N GLY A 227 12.07 -25.93 -5.35
CA GLY A 227 11.96 -26.35 -6.76
C GLY A 227 12.86 -25.68 -7.80
N MET A 228 13.83 -24.83 -7.42
CA MET A 228 14.84 -24.35 -8.39
C MET A 228 16.10 -25.20 -8.26
N GLN A 229 16.14 -26.33 -8.98
CA GLN A 229 17.40 -26.98 -9.35
C GLN A 229 17.93 -26.32 -10.64
N PRO A 230 19.27 -26.24 -10.79
CA PRO A 230 19.95 -25.48 -11.84
C PRO A 230 19.67 -25.98 -13.27
#